data_AF-A0A830GJ09-F1
#
_entry.id   AF-A0A830GJ09-F1
#
_cell.length_a   1.000
_cell.length_b   1.000
_cell.length_c   1.000
_cell.angle_alpha   90.00
_cell.angle_beta   90.00
_cell.angle_gamma   90.00
#
_symmetry.space_group_name_H-M   'P 1'
#
loop_
_entity.id
_entity.type
_entity.pdbx_description
1 polymer ?
#
loop_
_entity_poly.entity_id
_entity_poly.type
_entity_poly.pdbx_seq_one_letter_code
_entity_poly.pdbx_strand_id
1 'polypeptide(L)'
;MSKQDTESVRAVFQTYEDDAELEHDREGGIMNHDELVNSGQTYREIRWFDRETVDAFDLTVLDEDHPLWCDEVEALERGDSLRVDELREGEDA
;
A
#
# COMPACT_ATOMS: atom_id res chain seq x y z
N MET A 1 -7.11 12.25 -28.34
CA MET A 1 -7.38 11.35 -27.20
C MET A 1 -7.19 12.18 -25.96
N SER A 2 -8.27 12.56 -25.29
CA SER A 2 -8.15 13.23 -24.00
C SER A 2 -7.56 12.21 -23.03
N LYS A 3 -6.34 12.47 -22.53
CA LYS A 3 -5.86 11.77 -21.34
C LYS A 3 -6.92 12.07 -20.29
N GLN A 4 -7.68 11.06 -19.89
CA GLN A 4 -8.42 11.16 -18.65
C GLN A 4 -7.32 11.28 -17.60
N ASP A 5 -7.16 12.47 -17.02
CA ASP A 5 -6.40 12.63 -15.80
C ASP A 5 -7.14 11.77 -14.76
N THR A 6 -6.79 10.49 -14.68
CA THR A 6 -7.23 9.64 -13.57
C THR A 6 -6.69 10.28 -12.31
N GLU A 7 -7.61 10.66 -11.43
CA GLU A 7 -7.24 11.19 -10.13
C GLU A 7 -6.40 10.12 -9.42
N SER A 8 -5.13 10.42 -9.18
CA SER A 8 -4.28 9.53 -8.41
C SER A 8 -4.29 10.01 -6.97
N VAL A 9 -4.33 9.08 -6.04
CA VAL A 9 -4.32 9.33 -4.60
C VAL A 9 -3.28 8.44 -3.94
N ARG A 10 -2.82 8.84 -2.76
CA ARG A 10 -1.98 7.97 -1.92
C ARG A 10 -2.91 7.07 -1.13
N ALA A 11 -2.61 5.79 -1.10
CA ALA A 11 -3.39 4.83 -0.33
C ALA A 11 -2.48 3.81 0.34
N VAL A 12 -2.95 3.27 1.46
CA VAL A 12 -2.31 2.15 2.14
C VAL A 12 -2.68 0.86 1.43
N PHE A 13 -1.67 0.05 1.13
CA PHE A 13 -1.81 -1.26 0.53
C PHE A 13 -1.03 -2.29 1.33
N GLN A 14 -1.61 -3.47 1.54
CA GLN A 14 -0.91 -4.60 2.15
C GLN A 14 -0.28 -5.45 1.05
N THR A 15 1.03 -5.63 1.15
CA THR A 15 1.84 -6.39 0.20
C THR A 15 2.65 -7.45 0.93
N TYR A 16 3.42 -8.22 0.18
CA TYR A 16 4.22 -9.34 0.66
C TYR A 16 5.69 -8.94 0.73
N GLU A 17 6.41 -9.46 1.73
CA GLU A 17 7.87 -9.37 1.77
C GLU A 17 8.48 -10.01 0.52
N ASP A 18 9.65 -9.53 0.08
CA ASP A 18 10.34 -10.09 -1.09
C ASP A 18 10.71 -11.58 -0.92
N ASP A 19 10.86 -12.05 0.31
CA ASP A 19 11.14 -13.47 0.63
C ASP A 19 9.88 -14.32 0.87
N ALA A 20 8.68 -13.73 0.80
CA ALA A 20 7.43 -14.44 1.05
C ALA A 20 7.23 -15.59 0.04
N GLU A 21 7.00 -16.80 0.56
CA GLU A 21 6.76 -17.99 -0.26
C GLU A 21 5.30 -18.02 -0.74
N LEU A 22 4.99 -17.29 -1.83
CA LEU A 22 3.62 -17.17 -2.35
C LEU A 22 3.12 -18.47 -3.01
N GLU A 23 2.05 -19.05 -2.46
CA GLU A 23 1.35 -20.18 -3.06
C GLU A 23 0.13 -19.69 -3.85
N HIS A 24 0.14 -19.91 -5.16
CA HIS A 24 -0.92 -19.48 -6.05
C HIS A 24 -1.90 -20.62 -6.38
N ASP A 25 -3.19 -20.30 -6.45
CA ASP A 25 -4.19 -21.18 -7.06
C ASP A 25 -4.06 -21.20 -8.60
N ARG A 26 -4.97 -21.93 -9.25
CA ARG A 26 -4.99 -22.06 -10.71
C ARG A 26 -5.44 -20.79 -11.45
N GLU A 27 -6.04 -19.84 -10.74
CA GLU A 27 -6.57 -18.58 -11.24
C GLU A 27 -5.63 -17.39 -10.93
N GLY A 28 -4.57 -17.62 -10.16
CA GLY A 28 -3.57 -16.63 -9.76
C GLY A 28 -3.85 -15.96 -8.41
N GLY A 29 -4.85 -16.43 -7.65
CA GLY A 29 -5.09 -16.01 -6.28
C GLY A 29 -4.06 -16.59 -5.32
N ILE A 30 -3.74 -15.87 -4.24
CA ILE A 30 -2.78 -16.32 -3.23
C ILE A 30 -3.53 -17.14 -2.18
N MET A 31 -3.27 -18.44 -2.12
CA MET A 31 -3.96 -19.39 -1.26
C MET A 31 -3.47 -19.34 0.19
N ASN A 32 -2.20 -19.03 0.40
CA ASN A 32 -1.57 -18.99 1.72
C ASN A 32 -1.52 -17.57 2.31
N HIS A 33 -2.37 -16.65 1.83
CA HIS A 33 -2.41 -15.26 2.31
C HIS A 33 -2.50 -15.19 3.85
N ASP A 34 -3.46 -15.90 4.43
CA ASP A 34 -3.65 -15.91 5.88
C ASP A 34 -2.41 -16.42 6.63
N GLU A 35 -1.72 -17.42 6.08
CA GLU A 35 -0.48 -17.94 6.68
C GLU A 35 0.63 -16.89 6.63
N LEU A 36 0.81 -16.22 5.49
CA LEU A 36 1.81 -15.17 5.30
C LEU A 36 1.56 -13.96 6.21
N VAL A 37 0.29 -13.61 6.43
CA VAL A 37 -0.08 -12.55 7.39
C VAL A 37 0.28 -12.97 8.81
N ASN A 38 -0.02 -14.21 9.20
CA ASN A 38 0.28 -14.71 10.54
C ASN A 38 1.77 -14.93 10.79
N SER A 39 2.56 -15.22 9.75
CA SER A 39 4.01 -15.38 9.85
C SER A 39 4.77 -14.05 9.85
N GLY A 40 4.09 -12.93 9.56
CA GLY A 40 4.70 -11.61 9.45
C GLY A 40 5.41 -11.36 8.12
N GLN A 41 5.12 -12.16 7.08
CA GLN A 41 5.68 -12.01 5.73
C GLN A 41 4.85 -11.08 4.85
N THR A 42 4.08 -10.19 5.46
CA THR A 42 3.35 -9.11 4.80
C THR A 42 3.64 -7.80 5.49
N TYR A 43 3.74 -6.73 4.73
CA TYR A 43 3.90 -5.38 5.25
C TYR A 43 2.89 -4.45 4.60
N ARG A 44 2.69 -3.28 5.23
CA ARG A 44 1.86 -2.22 4.65
C ARG A 44 2.75 -1.17 4.04
N GLU A 45 2.42 -0.74 2.84
CA GLU A 45 3.08 0.37 2.16
C GLU A 45 2.09 1.45 1.76
N ILE A 46 2.60 2.67 1.65
CA ILE A 46 1.92 3.82 1.07
C ILE A 46 2.49 4.02 -0.32
N ARG A 47 1.61 4.11 -1.31
CA ARG A 47 1.98 4.47 -2.68
C ARG A 47 0.85 5.15 -3.42
N TRP A 48 1.15 5.67 -4.59
CA TRP A 48 0.16 6.25 -5.49
C TRP A 48 -0.66 5.17 -6.20
N PHE A 49 -1.97 5.36 -6.22
CA PHE A 49 -2.94 4.54 -6.94
C PHE A 49 -3.91 5.43 -7.71
N ASP A 50 -4.42 4.91 -8.83
CA ASP A 50 -5.60 5.51 -9.46
C ASP A 50 -6.81 5.35 -8.55
N ARG A 51 -7.67 6.37 -8.50
CA ARG A 51 -8.89 6.38 -7.68
C ARG A 51 -9.78 5.16 -7.94
N GLU A 52 -9.90 4.74 -9.20
CA GLU A 52 -10.64 3.55 -9.59
C GLU A 52 -10.11 2.26 -8.93
N THR A 53 -8.78 2.16 -8.75
CA THR A 53 -8.17 1.02 -8.04
C THR A 53 -8.50 1.08 -6.56
N VAL A 54 -8.40 2.25 -5.95
CA VAL A 54 -8.75 2.45 -4.54
C VAL A 54 -10.20 2.04 -4.29
N ASP A 55 -11.14 2.51 -5.11
CA ASP A 55 -12.56 2.20 -4.94
C ASP A 55 -12.86 0.71 -5.24
N ALA A 56 -12.17 0.09 -6.19
CA ALA A 56 -12.36 -1.33 -6.53
C ALA A 56 -11.86 -2.28 -5.44
N PHE A 57 -10.80 -1.91 -4.72
CA PHE A 57 -10.18 -2.72 -3.67
C PHE A 57 -10.42 -2.21 -2.25
N ASP A 58 -11.28 -1.20 -2.07
CA ASP A 58 -11.60 -0.54 -0.80
C ASP A 58 -10.34 -0.10 -0.03
N LEU A 59 -9.38 0.51 -0.74
CA LEU A 59 -8.11 0.92 -0.13
C LEU A 59 -8.30 2.16 0.75
N THR A 60 -7.53 2.22 1.84
CA THR A 60 -7.53 3.40 2.73
C THR A 60 -6.76 4.54 2.07
N VAL A 61 -7.48 5.58 1.66
CA VAL A 61 -6.90 6.82 1.14
C VAL A 61 -6.24 7.61 2.26
N LEU A 62 -5.07 8.18 1.96
CA LEU A 62 -4.38 9.12 2.83
C LEU A 62 -4.62 10.55 2.36
N ASP A 63 -5.21 11.33 3.24
CA ASP A 63 -5.34 12.77 3.18
C ASP A 63 -4.65 13.44 4.37
N GLU A 64 -4.59 14.77 4.38
CA GLU A 64 -3.87 15.56 5.39
C GLU A 64 -4.37 15.37 6.83
N ASP A 65 -5.60 14.89 7.01
CA ASP A 65 -6.18 14.60 8.32
C ASP A 65 -5.91 13.15 8.77
N HIS A 66 -5.30 12.31 7.93
CA HIS A 66 -5.04 10.92 8.25
C HIS A 66 -3.88 10.76 9.26
N PRO A 67 -3.96 9.88 10.28
CA PRO A 67 -2.89 9.70 11.28
C PRO A 67 -1.54 9.17 10.77
N LEU A 68 -1.47 8.79 9.50
CA LEU A 68 -0.24 8.37 8.83
C LEU A 68 0.29 9.45 7.89
N TRP A 69 -0.39 10.60 7.83
CA TRP A 69 0.06 11.73 7.05
C TRP A 69 1.23 12.41 7.75
N CYS A 70 2.36 12.49 7.06
CA CYS A 70 3.60 13.12 7.52
C CYS A 70 4.37 13.71 6.33
N ASP A 71 5.47 14.42 6.59
CA ASP A 71 6.29 15.05 5.56
C ASP A 71 6.78 14.05 4.49
N GLU A 72 7.10 12.81 4.88
CA GLU A 72 7.53 11.77 3.94
C GLU A 72 6.40 11.34 2.99
N VAL A 73 5.17 11.20 3.51
CA VAL A 73 3.98 10.87 2.71
C VAL A 73 3.58 12.02 1.79
N GLU A 74 3.74 13.26 2.25
CA GLU A 74 3.52 14.44 1.43
C GLU A 74 4.53 14.51 0.27
N ALA A 75 5.81 14.21 0.55
CA ALA A 75 6.90 14.22 -0.42
C ALA A 75 6.95 12.97 -1.33
N LEU A 76 6.10 11.98 -1.12
CA LEU A 76 6.11 10.72 -1.86
C LEU A 76 5.85 10.94 -3.36
N GLU A 77 6.79 10.54 -4.21
CA GLU A 77 6.67 10.64 -5.66
C GLU A 77 5.89 9.45 -6.27
N ARG A 78 5.36 9.65 -7.47
CA ARG A 78 4.67 8.57 -8.21
C ARG A 78 5.69 7.52 -8.67
N GLY A 79 5.52 6.29 -8.20
CA GLY A 79 6.38 5.15 -8.54
C GLY A 79 7.23 4.68 -7.36
N ASP A 80 7.39 5.52 -6.35
CA ASP A 80 7.99 5.15 -5.07
C ASP A 80 6.92 4.59 -4.11
N SER A 81 7.40 3.91 -3.07
CA SER A 81 6.59 3.47 -1.95
C SER A 81 7.29 3.68 -0.62
N LEU A 82 6.50 3.84 0.44
CA LEU A 82 6.98 4.00 1.81
C LEU A 82 6.39 2.88 2.67
N ARG A 83 7.21 2.18 3.46
CA ARG A 83 6.68 1.19 4.41
C ARG A 83 6.05 1.93 5.59
N VAL A 84 4.81 1.57 5.93
CA VAL A 84 4.07 2.19 7.04
C VAL A 84 4.76 1.97 8.37
N ASP A 85 5.42 0.83 8.53
CA ASP A 85 6.12 0.46 9.75
C ASP A 85 7.36 1.35 9.98
N GLU A 86 8.03 1.81 8.91
CA GLU A 86 9.18 2.72 9.00
C GLU A 86 8.76 4.15 9.40
N LEU A 87 7.56 4.58 9.02
CA LEU A 87 7.03 5.92 9.34
C LEU A 87 6.70 6.09 10.83
N ARG A 88 6.28 5.00 11.49
CA ARG A 88 5.88 5.04 12.91
C ARG A 88 7.05 5.00 13.88
N GLU A 89 8.23 4.57 13.44
CA GLU A 89 9.44 4.59 14.26
C GLU A 89 10.02 6.01 14.44
N GLY A 90 9.48 7.01 13.74
CA GLY A 90 9.93 8.41 13.78
C GLY A 90 9.28 9.32 14.84
N GLU A 91 8.19 8.91 15.52
CA GLU A 91 7.45 9.76 16.47
C GLU A 91 7.75 9.50 17.97
N ASP A 92 8.74 8.68 18.31
CA ASP A 92 9.08 8.36 19.71
C ASP A 92 10.61 8.40 20.02
N ALA A 93 11.30 9.45 19.57
CA ALA A 93 12.71 9.73 19.94
C ALA A 93 12.90 11.08 20.67
#